data_AF-A0A355SIG9-F1
#
_entry.id   AF-A0A355SIG9-F1
#
_cell.length_a   1.000
_cell.length_b   1.000
_cell.length_c   1.000
_cell.angle_alpha   90.00
_cell.angle_beta   90.00
_cell.angle_gamma   90.00
#
_symmetry.space_group_name_H-M   'P 1'
#
loop_
_entity.id
_entity.type
_entity.pdbx_description
1 polymer ?
#
loop_
_entity_poly.entity_id
_entity_poly.type
_entity_poly.pdbx_seq_one_letter_code
_entity_poly.pdbx_strand_id
1 'polypeptide(L)'
;ILRYISLLVLLYAFSLVASFAFNRMMAVITQGSLKKLREKMFNGMEDLPVKYFDTHTHGDIMSYYTNDIDTLRQMISQSFPQLLISTVTVITIFTIMLYYSIWLTAVVFAGVILMLTVTK
;
A
#
# COMPACT_ATOMS: atom_id res chain seq x y z
N ILE A 1 28.42 -13.97 -21.31
CA ILE A 1 27.28 -13.16 -21.79
C ILE A 1 25.98 -13.96 -21.82
N LEU A 2 25.87 -15.05 -22.58
CA LEU A 2 24.65 -15.88 -22.64
C LEU A 2 24.14 -16.36 -21.26
N ARG A 3 25.05 -16.78 -20.35
CA ARG A 3 24.71 -17.17 -18.97
C ARG A 3 24.11 -16.03 -18.12
N TYR A 4 24.55 -14.79 -18.33
CA TYR A 4 24.01 -13.64 -17.59
C TYR A 4 22.62 -13.26 -18.11
N ILE A 5 22.44 -13.33 -19.44
CA ILE A 5 21.14 -13.09 -20.07
C ILE A 5 20.11 -14.13 -19.61
N SER A 6 20.49 -15.42 -19.58
CA SER A 6 19.56 -16.48 -19.11
C SER A 6 19.16 -16.29 -17.65
N LEU A 7 20.07 -15.81 -16.79
CA LEU A 7 19.80 -15.56 -15.38
C LEU A 7 18.84 -14.37 -15.21
N LEU A 8 19.03 -13.29 -15.97
CA LEU A 8 18.12 -12.15 -15.99
C LEU A 8 16.72 -12.54 -16.47
N VAL A 9 16.63 -13.32 -17.55
CA VAL A 9 15.33 -13.81 -18.07
C VAL A 9 14.59 -14.64 -17.02
N LEU A 10 15.29 -15.53 -16.31
CA LEU A 10 14.69 -16.34 -15.26
C LEU A 10 14.21 -15.48 -14.08
N LEU A 11 15.01 -14.49 -13.65
CA LEU A 11 14.62 -13.53 -12.62
C LEU A 11 13.39 -12.72 -13.02
N TYR A 12 13.30 -12.25 -14.27
CA TYR A 12 12.14 -11.53 -14.77
C TYR A 12 10.90 -12.42 -14.87
N ALA A 13 11.05 -13.67 -15.33
CA ALA A 13 9.94 -14.61 -15.35
C ALA A 13 9.43 -14.88 -13.93
N PHE A 14 10.35 -15.07 -12.97
CA PHE A 14 10.00 -15.25 -11.56
C PHE A 14 9.32 -14.01 -10.97
N SER A 15 9.83 -12.80 -11.26
CA SER A 15 9.24 -11.56 -10.76
C SER A 15 7.82 -11.35 -11.31
N LEU A 16 7.57 -11.68 -12.58
CA LEU A 16 6.23 -11.62 -13.16
C LEU A 16 5.25 -12.56 -12.45
N VAL A 17 5.65 -13.81 -12.19
CA VAL A 17 4.81 -14.77 -11.47
C VAL A 17 4.55 -14.31 -10.04
N ALA A 18 5.58 -13.83 -9.34
CA ALA A 18 5.45 -13.32 -7.98
C ALA A 18 4.55 -12.08 -7.91
N SER A 19 4.72 -11.12 -8.83
CA SER A 19 3.87 -9.92 -8.91
C SER A 19 2.44 -10.28 -9.24
N PHE A 20 2.20 -11.23 -10.14
CA PHE A 20 0.85 -11.69 -10.45
C PHE A 20 0.18 -12.34 -9.24
N ALA A 21 0.89 -13.23 -8.54
CA ALA A 21 0.40 -13.87 -7.32
C ALA A 21 0.09 -12.83 -6.22
N PHE A 22 0.99 -11.87 -6.00
CA PHE A 22 0.80 -10.79 -5.04
C PHE A 22 -0.45 -9.95 -5.35
N ASN A 23 -0.61 -9.51 -6.60
CA ASN A 23 -1.79 -8.72 -7.01
C ASN A 23 -3.08 -9.52 -6.85
N ARG A 24 -3.07 -10.82 -7.20
CA ARG A 24 -4.25 -11.67 -7.05
C ARG A 24 -4.63 -11.87 -5.58
N MET A 25 -3.64 -12.17 -4.72
CA MET A 25 -3.87 -12.33 -3.28
C MET A 25 -4.39 -11.03 -2.67
N MET A 26 -3.78 -9.89 -2.99
CA MET A 26 -4.21 -8.59 -2.50
C MET A 26 -5.64 -8.29 -2.94
N ALA A 27 -6.01 -8.55 -4.20
CA ALA A 27 -7.38 -8.36 -4.67
C ALA A 27 -8.39 -9.22 -3.87
N VAL A 28 -8.07 -10.48 -3.58
CA VAL A 28 -8.94 -11.36 -2.78
C VAL A 28 -9.08 -10.86 -1.34
N ILE A 29 -7.96 -10.48 -0.71
CA ILE A 29 -7.95 -9.96 0.67
C ILE A 29 -8.75 -8.67 0.77
N THR A 30 -8.49 -7.72 -0.13
CA THR A 30 -9.16 -6.42 -0.15
C THR A 30 -10.66 -6.56 -0.36
N GLN A 31 -11.10 -7.36 -1.33
CA GLN A 31 -12.53 -7.56 -1.59
C GLN A 31 -13.21 -8.34 -0.45
N GLY A 32 -12.55 -9.34 0.12
CA GLY A 32 -13.06 -10.09 1.27
C GLY A 32 -13.20 -9.22 2.53
N SER A 33 -12.21 -8.37 2.79
CA SER A 33 -12.24 -7.41 3.91
C SER A 33 -13.34 -6.36 3.71
N LEU A 34 -13.48 -5.84 2.48
CA LEU A 34 -14.50 -4.86 2.12
C LEU A 34 -15.91 -5.41 2.35
N LYS A 35 -16.16 -6.65 1.94
CA LYS A 35 -17.45 -7.32 2.14
C LYS A 35 -17.79 -7.43 3.63
N LYS A 36 -16.85 -7.91 4.45
CA LYS A 36 -17.05 -8.03 5.91
C LYS A 36 -17.28 -6.67 6.57
N LEU A 37 -16.57 -5.63 6.12
CA LEU A 37 -16.73 -4.28 6.66
C LEU A 37 -18.11 -3.72 6.33
N ARG A 38 -18.57 -3.90 5.07
CA ARG A 38 -19.92 -3.50 4.65
C ARG A 38 -21.00 -4.23 5.44
N GLU A 39 -20.89 -5.54 5.62
CA GLU A 39 -21.83 -6.33 6.43
C GLU A 39 -21.86 -5.88 7.90
N LYS A 40 -20.69 -5.64 8.52
CA LYS A 40 -20.62 -5.19 9.91
C LYS A 40 -21.21 -3.79 10.11
N MET A 41 -20.96 -2.89 9.17
CA MET A 41 -21.53 -1.54 9.20
C MET A 41 -23.06 -1.62 9.03
N PHE A 42 -23.54 -2.39 8.04
CA PHE A 42 -24.97 -2.57 7.79
C PHE A 42 -25.72 -3.12 9.01
N ASN A 43 -25.21 -4.18 9.64
CA ASN A 43 -25.79 -4.73 10.88
C ASN A 43 -25.75 -3.72 12.04
N GLY A 44 -24.65 -2.96 12.16
CA GLY A 44 -24.56 -1.89 13.16
C GLY A 44 -25.54 -0.73 12.90
N MET A 45 -25.98 -0.56 11.64
CA MET A 45 -27.01 0.40 11.27
C MET A 45 -28.40 -0.01 11.75
N GLU A 46 -28.71 -1.31 11.71
CA GLU A 46 -30.01 -1.84 12.12
C GLU A 46 -30.24 -1.70 13.64
N ASP A 47 -29.17 -1.69 14.44
CA ASP A 47 -29.23 -1.51 15.91
C ASP A 47 -29.22 -0.03 16.37
N LEU A 48 -29.09 0.94 15.47
CA LEU A 48 -29.04 2.36 15.84
C LEU A 48 -30.46 2.90 16.14
N PRO A 49 -30.65 3.65 17.26
CA PRO A 49 -31.96 4.17 17.63
C PRO A 49 -32.44 5.22 16.62
N VAL A 50 -33.76 5.26 16.37
CA VAL A 50 -34.42 6.14 15.38
C VAL A 50 -34.02 7.61 15.52
N LYS A 51 -33.73 8.08 16.75
CA LYS A 51 -33.24 9.44 17.02
C LYS A 51 -31.91 9.78 16.32
N TYR A 52 -31.05 8.80 16.05
CA TYR A 52 -29.78 8.99 15.36
C TYR A 52 -29.99 9.33 13.87
N PHE A 53 -31.04 8.78 13.26
CA PHE A 53 -31.45 9.02 11.87
C PHE A 53 -32.18 10.36 11.68
N ASP A 54 -32.77 10.92 12.73
CA ASP A 54 -33.42 12.24 12.72
C ASP A 54 -32.43 13.41 12.86
N THR A 55 -31.24 13.14 13.42
CA THR A 55 -30.23 14.18 13.72
C THR A 55 -29.13 14.28 12.65
N HIS A 56 -28.99 13.28 11.77
CA HIS A 56 -27.99 13.24 10.70
C HIS A 56 -28.65 13.11 9.33
N THR A 57 -28.29 13.99 8.40
CA THR A 57 -28.78 14.00 7.02
C THR A 57 -28.48 12.65 6.33
N HIS A 58 -29.46 12.08 5.61
CA HIS A 58 -29.31 10.79 4.91
C HIS A 58 -28.09 10.72 3.95
N GLY A 59 -27.62 11.87 3.45
CA GLY A 59 -26.44 11.97 2.58
C GLY A 59 -25.10 11.75 3.31
N ASP A 60 -24.98 12.16 4.57
CA ASP A 60 -23.76 11.99 5.35
C ASP A 60 -23.53 10.52 5.69
N ILE A 61 -24.61 9.81 6.01
CA ILE A 61 -24.58 8.37 6.28
C ILE A 61 -24.09 7.63 5.03
N MET A 62 -24.65 7.90 3.84
CA MET A 62 -24.18 7.26 2.61
C MET A 62 -22.72 7.58 2.25
N SER A 63 -22.23 8.79 2.57
CA SER A 63 -20.82 9.15 2.41
C SER A 63 -19.92 8.30 3.33
N TYR A 64 -20.27 8.12 4.60
CA TYR A 64 -19.55 7.23 5.51
C TYR A 64 -19.52 5.77 5.01
N TYR A 65 -20.60 5.30 4.40
CA TYR A 65 -20.68 3.93 3.88
C TYR A 65 -19.89 3.70 2.59
N THR A 66 -19.66 4.75 1.80
CA THR A 66 -19.02 4.63 0.49
C THR A 66 -17.60 5.19 0.52
N ASN A 67 -17.44 6.47 0.84
CA ASN A 67 -16.14 7.16 0.82
C ASN A 67 -15.19 6.63 1.90
N ASP A 68 -15.62 6.48 3.15
CA ASP A 68 -14.70 6.02 4.20
C ASP A 68 -14.35 4.54 4.04
N ILE A 69 -15.33 3.72 3.64
CA ILE A 69 -15.10 2.31 3.33
C ILE A 69 -14.13 2.16 2.14
N ASP A 70 -14.27 2.95 1.08
CA ASP A 70 -13.33 2.93 -0.05
C ASP A 70 -11.96 3.52 0.32
N THR A 71 -11.91 4.51 1.21
CA THR A 71 -10.64 5.05 1.73
C THR A 71 -9.91 4.00 2.56
N LEU A 72 -10.62 3.29 3.46
CA LEU A 72 -10.07 2.16 4.22
C LEU A 72 -9.60 1.04 3.30
N ARG A 73 -10.35 0.75 2.24
CA ARG A 73 -9.95 -0.20 1.20
C ARG A 73 -8.64 0.21 0.54
N GLN A 74 -8.50 1.47 0.14
CA GLN A 74 -7.26 1.99 -0.46
C GLN A 74 -6.09 1.92 0.52
N MET A 75 -6.32 2.28 1.78
CA MET A 75 -5.29 2.19 2.81
C MET A 75 -4.77 0.76 2.96
N ILE A 76 -5.67 -0.23 3.10
CA ILE A 76 -5.32 -1.65 3.28
C ILE A 76 -4.70 -2.24 2.00
N SER A 77 -5.26 -1.91 0.84
CA SER A 77 -4.88 -2.56 -0.43
C SER A 77 -3.65 -1.95 -1.09
N GLN A 78 -3.33 -0.69 -0.78
CA GLN A 78 -2.34 0.08 -1.53
C GLN A 78 -1.37 0.79 -0.61
N SER A 79 -1.84 1.62 0.32
CA SER A 79 -0.95 2.43 1.17
C SER A 79 -0.09 1.59 2.10
N PHE A 80 -0.67 0.65 2.86
CA PHE A 80 0.09 -0.24 3.75
C PHE A 80 1.11 -1.12 3.00
N PRO A 81 0.72 -1.82 1.92
CA PRO A 81 1.68 -2.61 1.14
C PRO A 81 2.77 -1.73 0.53
N GLN A 82 2.42 -0.56 -0.01
CA GLN A 82 3.39 0.35 -0.60
C GLN A 82 4.39 0.86 0.44
N LEU A 83 3.94 1.18 1.66
CA LEU A 83 4.82 1.58 2.76
C LEU A 83 5.81 0.45 3.09
N LEU A 84 5.34 -0.78 3.24
CA LEU A 84 6.21 -1.94 3.49
C LEU A 84 7.24 -2.14 2.37
N ILE A 85 6.80 -2.15 1.11
CA ILE A 85 7.67 -2.31 -0.06
C ILE A 85 8.71 -1.18 -0.11
N SER A 86 8.29 0.05 0.12
CA SER A 86 9.17 1.22 0.09
C SER A 86 10.21 1.15 1.21
N THR A 87 9.81 0.81 2.43
CA THR A 87 10.73 0.62 3.56
C THR A 87 11.75 -0.49 3.29
N VAL A 88 11.30 -1.65 2.82
CA VAL A 88 12.20 -2.77 2.48
C VAL A 88 13.17 -2.37 1.35
N THR A 89 12.68 -1.67 0.34
CA THR A 89 13.50 -1.21 -0.80
C THR A 89 14.56 -0.22 -0.34
N VAL A 90 14.18 0.78 0.46
CA VAL A 90 15.12 1.77 1.02
C VAL A 90 16.21 1.09 1.85
N ILE A 91 15.82 0.17 2.75
CA ILE A 91 16.79 -0.57 3.57
C ILE A 91 17.73 -1.40 2.69
N THR A 92 17.17 -2.14 1.73
CA THR A 92 17.95 -3.01 0.83
C THR A 92 18.97 -2.21 0.02
N ILE A 93 18.53 -1.11 -0.62
CA ILE A 93 19.41 -0.24 -1.40
C ILE A 93 20.48 0.38 -0.49
N PHE A 94 20.10 0.89 0.68
CA PHE A 94 21.04 1.49 1.63
C PHE A 94 22.12 0.49 2.06
N THR A 95 21.75 -0.75 2.39
CA THR A 95 22.70 -1.82 2.74
C THR A 95 23.64 -2.15 1.58
N ILE A 96 23.13 -2.30 0.35
CA ILE A 96 23.95 -2.59 -0.84
C ILE A 96 24.94 -1.44 -1.10
N MET A 97 24.48 -0.20 -0.99
CA MET A 97 25.33 0.97 -1.18
C MET A 97 26.46 1.04 -0.16
N LEU A 98 26.16 0.78 1.12
CA LEU A 98 27.15 0.78 2.19
C LEU A 98 28.21 -0.32 1.99
N TYR A 99 27.82 -1.48 1.47
CA TYR A 99 28.75 -2.56 1.14
C TYR A 99 29.66 -2.23 -0.05
N TYR A 100 29.14 -1.57 -1.09
CA TYR A 100 29.89 -1.35 -2.34
C TYR A 100 30.80 -0.12 -2.30
N SER A 101 30.31 1.02 -1.80
CA SER A 101 31.10 2.26 -1.70
C SER A 101 30.46 3.27 -0.76
N ILE A 102 31.19 3.61 0.31
CA ILE A 102 30.77 4.62 1.31
C ILE A 102 30.60 6.02 0.69
N TRP A 103 31.37 6.34 -0.37
CA TRP A 103 31.34 7.65 -1.02
C TRP A 103 30.03 7.89 -1.78
N LEU A 104 29.49 6.87 -2.45
CA LEU A 104 28.20 6.99 -3.14
C LEU A 104 27.06 7.19 -2.14
N THR A 105 27.11 6.51 -1.00
CA THR A 105 26.14 6.70 0.08
C THR A 105 26.12 8.13 0.60
N ALA A 106 27.30 8.75 0.79
CA ALA A 106 27.41 10.13 1.25
C ALA A 106 26.78 11.14 0.27
N VAL A 107 26.99 10.94 -1.04
CA VAL A 107 26.39 11.80 -2.08
C VAL A 107 24.86 11.69 -2.08
N VAL A 108 24.32 10.48 -1.98
CA VAL A 108 22.86 10.27 -1.92
C VAL A 108 22.27 10.89 -0.65
N PHE A 109 22.94 10.74 0.51
CA PHE A 109 22.51 11.37 1.76
C PHE A 109 22.49 12.90 1.66
N ALA A 110 23.52 13.51 1.08
CA ALA A 110 23.55 14.95 0.85
C ALA A 110 22.38 15.41 -0.05
N GLY A 111 22.08 14.65 -1.10
CA GLY A 111 20.93 14.92 -1.98
C GLY A 111 19.58 14.82 -1.25
N VAL A 112 19.39 13.79 -0.42
CA VAL A 112 18.17 13.62 0.38
C VAL A 112 17.99 14.78 1.37
N ILE A 113 19.06 15.19 2.06
CA ILE A 113 19.02 16.34 2.98
C ILE A 113 18.60 17.61 2.22
N LEU A 114 19.20 17.86 1.05
CA LEU A 114 18.88 19.03 0.24
C LEU A 114 17.41 19.01 -0.21
N MET A 115 16.91 17.88 -0.72
CA MET A 115 15.49 17.72 -1.08
C MET A 115 14.56 18.00 0.11
N LEU A 116 14.87 17.46 1.29
CA LEU A 116 14.06 17.68 2.49
C LEU A 116 14.07 19.14 2.94
N THR A 117 15.17 19.87 2.73
CA THR A 117 15.23 21.31 3.02
C THR A 117 14.50 22.18 2.00
N VAL A 118 14.40 21.73 0.74
CA VAL A 118 13.72 22.47 -0.34
C VAL A 118 12.22 22.19 -0.38
N THR A 119 11.80 20.99 0.04
CA THR A 119 10.38 20.58 0.05
C THR A 119 9.63 21.14 1.28
N LYS A 120 10.35 21.57 2.31
CA LYS A 120 9.82 22.39 3.40
C LYS A 120 9.69 23.84 2.95
#